data_AF-A0A7C1WIN5-F1
#
_entry.id   AF-A0A7C1WIN5-F1
#
_cell.length_a   1.000
_cell.length_b   1.000
_cell.length_c   1.000
_cell.angle_alpha   90.00
_cell.angle_beta   90.00
_cell.angle_gamma   90.00
#
_symmetry.space_group_name_H-M   'P 1'
#
loop_
_entity.id
_entity.type
_entity.pdbx_description
1 polymer ?
#
loop_
_entity_poly.entity_id
_entity_poly.type
_entity_poly.pdbx_seq_one_letter_code
_entity_poly.pdbx_strand_id
1 'polypeptide(L)'
;MVLGDLEESLRGTIRKIANAVTVDGKLIKEIVRDIQRALLQADVNVRLVLELSKKIEKRALEEKPPSGMSNREHVIRIVHDELVNLLGETKDLPIKKQVIMMVGLYGQGKTTT
;
A
#
# COMPACT_ATOMS: atom_id res chain seq x y z
N MET A 1 3.49 -18.28 -3.88
CA MET A 1 2.31 -17.39 -4.05
C MET A 1 2.81 -16.08 -4.62
N VAL A 2 2.16 -15.53 -5.65
CA VAL A 2 2.62 -14.34 -6.41
C VAL A 2 2.85 -13.10 -5.51
N LEU A 3 2.19 -13.03 -4.35
CA LEU A 3 2.34 -11.93 -3.39
C LEU A 3 3.29 -12.23 -2.22
N GLY A 4 3.93 -13.40 -2.17
CA GLY A 4 4.80 -13.78 -1.03
C GLY A 4 5.99 -12.84 -0.86
N ASP A 5 6.66 -12.51 -1.97
CA ASP A 5 7.84 -11.65 -1.94
C ASP A 5 7.47 -10.18 -1.61
N LEU A 6 6.27 -9.75 -2.04
CA LEU A 6 5.71 -8.45 -1.66
C LEU A 6 5.41 -8.40 -0.16
N GLU A 7 4.77 -9.44 0.38
CA GLU A 7 4.47 -9.56 1.79
C GLU A 7 5.75 -9.49 2.64
N GLU A 8 6.77 -10.28 2.27
CA GLU A 8 8.04 -10.29 2.99
C GLU A 8 8.74 -8.93 2.97
N SER A 9 8.78 -8.28 1.79
CA SER A 9 9.38 -6.97 1.62
C SER A 9 8.66 -5.89 2.46
N LEU A 10 7.33 -5.83 2.38
CA LEU A 10 6.53 -4.86 3.14
C LEU A 10 6.64 -5.09 4.65
N ARG A 11 6.59 -6.36 5.11
CA ARG A 11 6.82 -6.70 6.52
C ARG A 11 8.21 -6.28 6.97
N GLY A 12 9.22 -6.47 6.12
CA GLY A 12 10.59 -6.03 6.36
C GLY A 12 10.65 -4.51 6.58
N THR A 13 10.01 -3.73 5.70
CA THR A 13 9.97 -2.27 5.82
C THR A 13 9.24 -1.81 7.09
N ILE A 14 8.10 -2.42 7.44
CA ILE A 14 7.37 -2.08 8.67
C ILE A 14 8.21 -2.40 9.91
N ARG A 15 8.91 -3.53 9.93
CA ARG A 15 9.83 -3.89 11.03
C ARG A 15 10.97 -2.89 11.18
N LYS A 16 11.53 -2.38 10.07
CA LYS A 16 12.55 -1.32 10.10
C LYS A 16 12.02 -0.06 10.81
N ILE A 17 10.79 0.35 10.51
CA ILE A 17 10.15 1.51 11.18
C ILE A 17 9.92 1.23 12.66
N ALA A 18 9.37 0.06 12.99
CA ALA A 18 9.03 -0.30 14.35
C ALA A 18 10.28 -0.36 15.26
N ASN A 19 11.39 -0.87 14.73
CA ASN A 19 12.66 -1.01 15.45
C ASN A 19 13.53 0.26 15.44
N ALA A 20 13.17 1.28 14.66
CA ALA A 20 13.93 2.51 14.61
C ALA A 20 13.91 3.23 15.97
N VAL A 21 15.06 3.76 16.38
CA VAL A 21 15.21 4.56 17.62
C VAL A 21 14.60 5.95 17.40
N THR A 22 14.81 6.53 16.22
CA THR A 22 14.25 7.81 15.79
C THR A 22 13.76 7.69 14.35
N VAL A 23 12.72 8.45 14.01
CA VAL A 23 12.21 8.57 12.64
C VAL A 23 12.73 9.87 12.08
N ASP A 24 13.73 9.79 11.21
CA ASP A 24 14.32 10.92 10.51
C ASP A 24 14.00 10.88 9.00
N GLY A 25 14.25 11.99 8.31
CA GLY A 25 13.99 12.09 6.87
C GLY A 25 14.82 11.12 6.03
N LYS A 26 15.96 10.65 6.54
CA LYS A 26 16.79 9.65 5.86
C LYS A 26 16.13 8.27 5.90
N LEU A 27 15.66 7.85 7.07
CA LEU A 27 14.93 6.61 7.25
C LEU A 27 13.65 6.59 6.39
N ILE A 28 12.88 7.69 6.38
CA ILE A 28 11.68 7.82 5.54
C ILE A 28 12.01 7.59 4.07
N LYS A 29 13.06 8.22 3.54
CA LYS A 29 13.50 8.03 2.15
C LYS A 29 13.95 6.61 1.84
N GLU A 30 14.58 5.94 2.78
CA GLU A 30 14.96 4.52 2.63
C GLU A 30 13.71 3.63 2.53
N ILE A 31 12.78 3.79 3.46
CA ILE A 31 11.49 3.07 3.50
C ILE A 31 10.71 3.25 2.21
N VAL A 32 10.59 4.49 1.73
CA VAL A 32 9.84 4.81 0.49
C VAL A 32 10.47 4.11 -0.71
N ARG A 33 11.80 4.04 -0.78
CA ARG A 33 12.51 3.30 -1.83
C ARG A 33 12.30 1.79 -1.75
N ASP A 34 12.30 1.23 -0.55
CA ASP A 34 12.04 -0.21 -0.35
C ASP A 34 10.62 -0.58 -0.77
N ILE A 35 9.61 0.21 -0.36
CA ILE A 35 8.22 0.03 -0.79
C ILE A 35 8.08 0.17 -2.31
N GLN A 36 8.73 1.18 -2.90
CA GLN A 36 8.70 1.40 -4.34
C GLN A 36 9.26 0.18 -5.09
N ARG A 37 10.38 -0.37 -4.65
CA ARG A 37 10.98 -1.58 -5.27
C ARG A 37 10.04 -2.78 -5.15
N ALA A 38 9.51 -3.01 -3.96
CA ALA A 38 8.62 -4.14 -3.69
C ALA A 38 7.38 -4.10 -4.58
N LEU A 39 6.75 -2.93 -4.73
CA LEU A 39 5.57 -2.76 -5.58
C LEU A 39 5.88 -2.91 -7.07
N LEU A 40 7.03 -2.41 -7.53
CA LEU A 40 7.45 -2.57 -8.93
C LEU A 40 7.77 -4.03 -9.25
N GLN A 41 8.37 -4.77 -8.32
CA GLN A 41 8.62 -6.22 -8.48
C GLN A 41 7.33 -7.04 -8.49
N ALA A 42 6.27 -6.54 -7.85
CA ALA A 42 4.95 -7.16 -7.83
C ALA A 42 4.05 -6.75 -9.02
N ASP A 43 4.64 -6.25 -10.12
CA ASP A 43 3.93 -5.83 -11.33
C ASP A 43 2.87 -4.73 -11.11
N VAL A 44 3.01 -3.90 -10.07
CA VAL A 44 2.13 -2.75 -9.85
C VAL A 44 2.47 -1.64 -10.85
N ASN A 45 1.43 -0.96 -11.36
CA ASN A 45 1.60 0.11 -12.35
C ASN A 45 2.55 1.21 -11.84
N VAL A 46 3.59 1.51 -12.63
CA VAL A 46 4.64 2.49 -12.29
C VAL A 46 4.08 3.86 -11.89
N ARG A 47 3.02 4.35 -12.55
CA ARG A 47 2.41 5.64 -12.21
C ARG A 47 1.80 5.62 -10.80
N LEU A 48 1.09 4.54 -10.47
CA LEU A 48 0.49 4.36 -9.14
C LEU A 48 1.57 4.27 -8.06
N VAL A 49 2.66 3.54 -8.33
CA VAL A 49 3.78 3.44 -7.39
C VAL A 49 4.41 4.81 -7.14
N LEU A 50 4.68 5.58 -8.20
CA LEU A 50 5.28 6.92 -8.07
C LEU A 50 4.38 7.89 -7.31
N GLU A 51 3.06 7.83 -7.54
CA GLU A 51 2.10 8.64 -6.80
C GLU A 51 2.04 8.25 -5.32
N LEU A 52 1.96 6.95 -5.03
CA LEU A 52 1.97 6.40 -3.68
C LEU A 52 3.23 6.83 -2.91
N SER A 53 4.42 6.62 -3.49
CA SER A 53 5.70 6.96 -2.87
C SER A 53 5.79 8.44 -2.52
N LYS A 54 5.33 9.33 -3.43
CA LYS A 54 5.31 10.78 -3.18
C LYS A 54 4.36 11.17 -2.05
N LYS A 55 3.17 10.55 -2.00
CA LYS A 55 2.20 10.79 -0.91
C LYS A 55 2.76 10.35 0.43
N ILE A 56 3.33 9.16 0.51
CA ILE A 56 3.95 8.65 1.75
C ILE A 56 5.08 9.58 2.20
N GLU A 57 6.01 9.95 1.31
CA GLU A 57 7.13 10.83 1.66
C GLU A 57 6.65 12.21 2.14
N LYS A 58 5.71 12.82 1.42
CA LYS A 58 5.15 14.13 1.78
C LYS A 58 4.47 14.07 3.15
N ARG A 59 3.55 13.13 3.34
CA ARG A 59 2.78 13.00 4.59
C ARG A 59 3.68 12.69 5.77
N ALA A 60 4.66 11.79 5.61
CA ALA A 60 5.58 11.43 6.69
C ALA A 60 6.52 12.57 7.12
N LEU A 61 6.80 13.55 6.23
CA LEU A 61 7.64 14.71 6.53
C LEU A 61 6.86 15.94 7.02
N GLU A 62 5.65 16.14 6.50
CA GLU A 62 4.86 17.36 6.75
C GLU A 62 3.79 17.17 7.83
N GLU A 63 3.22 15.97 7.99
CA GLU A 63 2.19 15.71 9.00
C GLU A 63 2.81 15.51 10.39
N LYS A 64 2.20 16.15 11.38
CA LYS A 64 2.54 15.92 12.78
C LYS A 64 1.71 14.75 13.32
N PRO A 65 2.27 13.90 14.19
CA PRO A 65 1.52 12.83 14.80
C PRO A 65 0.32 13.39 15.58
N PRO A 66 -0.85 12.73 15.51
CA PRO A 66 -1.97 13.03 16.38
C PRO A 66 -1.59 12.92 17.87
N SER A 67 -2.30 13.64 18.73
CA SER A 67 -2.10 13.56 20.18
C SER A 67 -2.21 12.12 20.68
N GLY A 68 -1.19 11.65 21.40
CA GLY A 68 -1.13 10.29 21.94
C GLY A 68 -0.56 9.23 20.99
N MET A 69 -0.10 9.61 19.79
CA MET A 69 0.55 8.71 18.84
C MET A 69 2.05 9.03 18.71
N SER A 70 2.89 8.01 18.68
CA SER A 70 4.32 8.19 18.42
C SER A 70 4.60 8.45 16.94
N ASN A 71 5.72 9.12 16.62
CA ASN A 71 6.14 9.34 15.23
C ASN A 71 6.23 8.03 14.42
N ARG A 72 6.66 6.93 15.07
CA ARG A 72 6.76 5.61 14.43
C ARG A 72 5.40 5.07 14.03
N GLU A 73 4.44 5.08 14.96
CA GLU A 73 3.07 4.64 14.71
C GLU A 73 2.40 5.51 13.65
N HIS A 74 2.67 6.82 13.66
CA HIS A 74 2.15 7.74 12.67
C HIS A 74 2.64 7.40 11.26
N VAL A 75 3.94 7.14 11.07
CA VAL A 75 4.48 6.74 9.76
C VAL A 75 3.96 5.37 9.32
N ILE A 76 3.84 4.38 10.21
CA ILE A 76 3.24 3.08 9.89
C ILE A 76 1.79 3.27 9.42
N ARG A 77 1.03 4.12 10.11
CA ARG A 77 -0.34 4.45 9.75
C ARG A 77 -0.43 5.14 8.39
N ILE A 78 0.44 6.11 8.10
CA ILE A 78 0.49 6.77 6.78
C ILE A 78 0.72 5.73 5.68
N VAL A 79 1.69 4.83 5.85
CA VAL A 79 1.97 3.77 4.87
C VAL A 79 0.75 2.87 4.67
N HIS A 80 0.13 2.43 5.76
CA HIS A 80 -1.09 1.62 5.72
C HIS A 80 -2.23 2.33 4.97
N ASP A 81 -2.52 3.58 5.34
CA ASP A 81 -3.64 4.34 4.78
C ASP A 81 -3.43 4.58 3.28
N GLU A 82 -2.20 4.88 2.84
CA GLU A 82 -1.89 5.03 1.42
C GLU A 82 -2.00 3.71 0.65
N LEU A 83 -1.60 2.57 1.24
CA LEU A 83 -1.80 1.26 0.64
C LEU A 83 -3.30 0.89 0.52
N VAL A 84 -4.11 1.24 1.52
CA VAL A 84 -5.57 1.06 1.45
C VAL A 84 -6.18 1.94 0.36
N ASN A 85 -5.77 3.20 0.28
CA ASN A 85 -6.23 4.13 -0.76
C ASN A 85 -5.88 3.64 -2.17
N LEU A 86 -4.77 2.91 -2.33
CA LEU A 86 -4.38 2.30 -3.60
C LEU A 86 -5.37 1.20 -4.05
N LEU A 87 -5.95 0.45 -3.11
CA LEU A 87 -6.93 -0.61 -3.41
C LEU A 87 -8.29 -0.03 -3.82
N GLY A 88 -8.56 1.23 -3.48
CA GLY A 88 -9.78 1.95 -3.80
C GLY A 88 -10.86 1.85 -2.71
N GLU A 89 -11.99 2.49 -2.98
CA GLU A 89 -13.10 2.58 -2.03
C GLU A 89 -13.94 1.31 -2.02
N THR A 90 -14.44 0.96 -0.83
CA THR A 90 -15.45 -0.08 -0.69
C THR A 90 -16.75 0.39 -1.32
N LYS A 91 -17.34 -0.46 -2.18
CA LYS A 91 -18.65 -0.20 -2.78
C LYS A 91 -19.66 -1.19 -2.23
N ASP A 92 -20.82 -0.67 -1.83
CA ASP A 92 -21.94 -1.52 -1.46
C ASP A 92 -22.46 -2.27 -2.68
N LEU A 93 -22.57 -3.59 -2.54
CA LEU A 93 -23.17 -4.44 -3.55
C LEU A 93 -24.68 -4.50 -3.30
N PRO A 94 -25.53 -3.99 -4.22
CA PRO A 94 -26.97 -4.01 -4.03
C PRO A 94 -27.48 -5.45 -4.07
N ILE A 95 -28.01 -5.94 -2.95
CA ILE A 95 -28.60 -7.28 -2.84
C ILE A 95 -30.03 -7.24 -3.38
N LYS A 96 -30.16 -7.25 -4.72
CA LYS A 96 -31.43 -7.31 -5.44
C LYS A 96 -31.34 -8.24 -6.64
N LYS A 97 -32.49 -8.66 -7.18
CA LYS A 97 -32.54 -9.45 -8.41
C LYS A 97 -31.91 -8.64 -9.55
N GLN A 98 -30.86 -9.18 -10.15
CA GLN A 98 -30.07 -8.52 -11.20
C GLN A 98 -29.51 -9.56 -12.17
N VAL A 99 -29.35 -9.17 -13.43
CA VAL A 99 -28.68 -9.98 -14.45
C VAL A 99 -27.23 -9.50 -14.51
N ILE A 100 -26.28 -10.40 -14.22
CA ILE A 100 -24.84 -10.10 -14.24
C ILE A 100 -24.23 -10.77 -15.47
N MET A 101 -23.55 -9.99 -16.31
CA MET A 101 -22.83 -10.50 -17.49
C MET A 101 -21.35 -10.67 -17.16
N MET A 102 -20.86 -11.91 -17.17
CA MET A 102 -19.45 -12.19 -16.99
C MET A 102 -18.69 -11.98 -18.29
N VAL A 103 -17.76 -11.02 -18.30
CA VAL A 103 -16.91 -10.67 -19.45
C VAL A 103 -15.44 -10.58 -19.05
N GLY A 104 -14.55 -10.68 -20.03
CA GLY A 104 -13.11 -10.71 -19.80
C GLY A 104 -12.36 -11.43 -20.94
N LEU A 105 -11.03 -11.48 -20.85
CA LEU A 105 -10.17 -12.10 -21.87
C LEU A 105 -10.22 -13.63 -21.82
N TYR A 106 -9.94 -14.30 -22.94
CA TYR A 106 -9.89 -15.77 -23.00
C TYR A 106 -8.94 -16.34 -21.94
N GLY A 107 -9.34 -17.42 -21.26
CA GLY A 107 -8.53 -18.03 -20.19
C GLY A 107 -8.57 -17.34 -18.83
N GLN A 108 -9.28 -16.21 -18.66
CA GLN A 108 -9.37 -15.49 -17.37
C GLN A 108 -10.45 -16.02 -16.42
N GLY A 109 -10.78 -17.32 -16.51
CA GLY A 109 -11.71 -17.94 -15.56
C GLY A 109 -13.18 -17.53 -15.67
N LYS A 110 -13.65 -16.92 -16.77
CA LYS A 110 -15.07 -16.52 -16.94
C LYS A 110 -16.10 -17.65 -16.76
N THR A 111 -15.68 -18.89 -17.03
CA THR A 111 -16.51 -20.09 -16.85
C THR A 111 -16.29 -20.78 -15.49
N THR A 112 -15.26 -20.37 -14.75
CA THR A 112 -14.79 -21.02 -13.52
C THR A 112 -15.06 -20.20 -12.26
N THR A 113 -15.01 -18.86 -12.40
CA THR A 113 -15.20 -17.87 -11.32
C THR A 113 -16.67 -17.74 -10.98
#